data_AF-A0AAP7J7H4-F1
#
_entry.id   AF-A0AAP7J7H4-F1
#
_cell.length_a   1.000
_cell.length_b   1.000
_cell.length_c   1.000
_cell.angle_alpha   90.00
_cell.angle_beta   90.00
_cell.angle_gamma   90.00
#
_symmetry.space_group_name_H-M   'P 1'
#
loop_
_entity.id
_entity.type
_entity.pdbx_description
1 polymer ?
#
loop_
_entity_poly.entity_id
_entity_poly.type
_entity_poly.pdbx_seq_one_letter_code
_entity_poly.pdbx_strand_id
1 'polypeptide(L)'
;MPIRPKQFTKAAHNLLPHLRGLPGKLVAVDGRPGVGKTSLARFLAWYFNVSLIETDLFLNQPALTKGALGLNYDLGTIKQLIDCRLAKPRPIIVEGVSVLRTLQQLGKAPDVLIYVSNSCVHSGRLDAMLNRYDAAFSPSLRADIHVTLAH
;
A
#
# COMPACT_ATOMS: atom_id res chain seq x y z
N MET A 1 -10.56 19.38 -16.02
CA MET A 1 -11.52 18.50 -15.31
C MET A 1 -11.10 18.33 -13.86
N PRO A 2 -11.73 18.98 -12.86
CA PRO A 2 -11.51 18.63 -11.47
C PRO A 2 -12.79 18.05 -10.87
N ILE A 3 -12.98 16.73 -10.97
CA ILE A 3 -13.86 16.03 -10.02
C ILE A 3 -13.03 14.88 -9.46
N ARG A 4 -12.11 15.24 -8.58
CA ARG A 4 -11.34 14.30 -7.77
C ARG A 4 -11.30 14.87 -6.36
N PRO A 5 -11.38 14.03 -5.31
CA PRO A 5 -11.15 14.49 -3.95
C PRO A 5 -9.84 15.29 -3.92
N LYS A 6 -9.83 16.49 -3.34
CA LYS A 6 -8.64 17.35 -3.29
C LYS A 6 -7.43 16.60 -2.70
N GLN A 7 -7.70 15.65 -1.82
CA GLN A 7 -6.75 14.74 -1.19
C GLN A 7 -5.99 13.88 -2.20
N PHE A 8 -6.65 13.39 -3.26
CA PHE A 8 -6.04 12.55 -4.30
C PHE A 8 -5.04 13.37 -5.11
N THR A 9 -5.46 14.57 -5.54
CA THR A 9 -4.57 15.50 -6.25
C THR A 9 -3.38 15.91 -5.37
N LYS A 10 -3.59 16.14 -4.07
CA LYS A 10 -2.50 16.45 -3.13
C LYS A 10 -1.52 15.28 -3.00
N ALA A 11 -2.02 14.04 -2.89
CA ALA A 11 -1.18 12.84 -2.84
C ALA A 11 -0.35 12.69 -4.12
N ALA A 12 -0.95 12.91 -5.30
CA ALA A 12 -0.21 12.88 -6.57
C ALA A 12 0.87 13.98 -6.62
N HIS A 13 0.59 15.20 -6.19
CA HIS A 13 1.61 16.26 -6.14
C HIS A 13 2.78 15.90 -5.22
N ASN A 14 2.51 15.31 -4.06
CA ASN A 14 3.54 14.87 -3.12
C ASN A 14 4.34 13.66 -3.64
N LEU A 15 3.71 12.78 -4.42
CA LEU A 15 4.38 11.60 -4.99
C LEU A 15 5.20 11.94 -6.25
N LEU A 16 4.82 12.99 -6.99
CA LEU A 16 5.43 13.37 -8.26
C LEU A 16 6.97 13.49 -8.22
N PRO A 17 7.61 14.11 -7.20
CA PRO A 17 9.07 14.20 -7.12
C PRO A 17 9.76 12.83 -7.08
N HIS A 18 9.10 11.81 -6.52
CA HIS A 18 9.66 10.47 -6.41
C HIS A 18 9.54 9.69 -7.72
N LEU A 19 8.54 10.00 -8.56
CA LEU A 19 8.22 9.27 -9.78
C LEU A 19 8.60 10.00 -11.07
N ARG A 20 9.15 11.21 -10.98
CA ARG A 20 9.63 11.96 -12.15
C ARG A 20 10.70 11.16 -12.91
N GLY A 21 10.53 10.99 -14.21
CA GLY A 21 11.40 10.14 -15.03
C GLY A 21 11.13 8.64 -14.91
N LEU A 22 10.11 8.25 -14.14
CA LEU A 22 9.68 6.86 -13.93
C LEU A 22 10.84 5.94 -13.48
N PRO A 23 11.51 6.22 -12.36
CA PRO A 23 12.60 5.36 -11.85
C PRO A 23 12.06 4.01 -11.36
N GLY A 24 12.95 3.01 -11.24
CA GLY A 24 12.61 1.76 -10.55
C GLY A 24 12.45 2.00 -9.04
N LYS A 25 11.24 2.41 -8.62
CA LYS A 25 10.88 2.63 -7.22
C LYS A 25 9.68 1.80 -6.80
N LEU A 26 9.74 1.30 -5.58
CA LEU A 26 8.67 0.59 -4.88
C LEU A 26 7.92 1.56 -3.96
N VAL A 27 6.69 1.89 -4.32
CA VAL A 27 5.80 2.73 -3.50
C VAL A 27 4.84 1.82 -2.75
N ALA A 28 4.77 1.94 -1.43
CA ALA A 28 3.77 1.26 -0.61
C ALA A 28 2.59 2.18 -0.29
N VAL A 29 1.37 1.67 -0.40
CA VAL A 29 0.16 2.34 0.09
C VAL A 29 -0.45 1.48 1.20
N ASP A 30 -0.39 2.00 2.42
CA ASP A 30 -0.86 1.31 3.62
C ASP A 30 -2.04 2.07 4.26
N GLY A 31 -2.75 1.38 5.14
CA GLY A 31 -3.88 1.92 5.88
C GLY A 31 -4.75 0.80 6.45
N ARG A 32 -5.58 1.15 7.42
CA ARG A 32 -6.58 0.22 7.98
C ARG A 32 -7.59 -0.20 6.88
N PRO A 33 -8.26 -1.36 7.02
CA PRO A 33 -9.34 -1.74 6.11
C PRO A 33 -10.39 -0.63 5.96
N GLY A 34 -10.91 -0.42 4.74
CA GLY A 34 -12.00 0.53 4.48
C GLY A 34 -11.61 2.01 4.40
N VAL A 35 -10.36 2.40 4.65
CA VAL A 35 -9.95 3.83 4.65
C VAL A 35 -9.80 4.45 3.26
N GLY A 36 -10.05 3.71 2.16
CA GLY A 36 -9.96 4.21 0.79
C GLY A 36 -8.58 4.06 0.12
N LYS A 37 -7.66 3.30 0.72
CA LYS A 37 -6.32 2.95 0.20
C LYS A 37 -6.35 2.44 -1.24
N THR A 38 -7.19 1.45 -1.57
CA THR A 38 -7.31 0.91 -2.93
C THR A 38 -7.77 1.96 -3.94
N SER A 39 -8.75 2.80 -3.58
CA SER A 39 -9.23 3.88 -4.45
C SER A 39 -8.13 4.90 -4.75
N LEU A 40 -7.35 5.29 -3.73
CA LEU A 40 -6.21 6.18 -3.90
C LEU A 40 -5.12 5.52 -4.76
N ALA A 41 -4.76 4.27 -4.49
CA ALA A 41 -3.69 3.57 -5.20
C ALA A 41 -4.03 3.37 -6.69
N ARG A 42 -5.27 2.98 -7.01
CA ARG A 42 -5.76 2.91 -8.40
C ARG A 42 -5.67 4.26 -9.09
N PHE A 43 -6.08 5.33 -8.40
CA PHE A 43 -5.96 6.69 -8.92
C PHE A 43 -4.51 7.06 -9.23
N LEU A 44 -3.57 6.81 -8.30
CA LEU A 44 -2.16 7.12 -8.47
C LEU A 44 -1.53 6.30 -9.60
N ALA A 45 -1.84 5.01 -9.69
CA ALA A 45 -1.37 4.14 -10.75
C ALA A 45 -1.82 4.63 -12.13
N TRP A 46 -3.10 4.99 -12.27
CA TRP A 46 -3.63 5.63 -13.48
C TRP A 46 -2.95 6.99 -13.76
N TYR A 47 -2.79 7.84 -12.74
CA TYR A 47 -2.26 9.19 -12.89
C TYR A 47 -0.80 9.19 -13.39
N PHE A 48 0.02 8.28 -12.87
CA PHE A 48 1.44 8.16 -13.24
C PHE A 48 1.69 7.17 -14.38
N ASN A 49 0.66 6.46 -14.85
CA ASN A 49 0.78 5.36 -15.80
C ASN A 49 1.79 4.29 -15.34
N VAL A 50 1.65 3.84 -14.09
CA VAL A 50 2.51 2.82 -13.45
C VAL A 50 1.69 1.62 -12.98
N SER A 51 2.37 0.52 -12.69
CA SER A 51 1.68 -0.69 -12.21
C SER A 51 1.27 -0.60 -10.76
N LEU A 52 0.16 -1.25 -10.46
CA LEU A 52 -0.38 -1.46 -9.12
C LEU A 52 -0.46 -2.95 -8.83
N ILE A 53 -0.02 -3.35 -7.65
CA ILE A 53 -0.33 -4.64 -7.03
C ILE A 53 -1.30 -4.36 -5.88
N GLU A 54 -2.53 -4.86 -6.01
CA GLU A 54 -3.48 -4.93 -4.90
C GLU A 54 -3.24 -6.27 -4.20
N THR A 55 -2.63 -6.28 -3.01
CA THR A 55 -2.23 -7.54 -2.33
C THR A 55 -3.41 -8.46 -2.06
N ASP A 56 -4.61 -7.89 -1.91
CA ASP A 56 -5.84 -8.64 -1.65
C ASP A 56 -6.20 -9.60 -2.80
N LEU A 57 -5.70 -9.36 -4.03
CA LEU A 57 -5.84 -10.29 -5.17
C LEU A 57 -4.97 -11.54 -5.05
N PHE A 58 -4.00 -11.55 -4.14
CA PHE A 58 -3.06 -12.64 -3.91
C PHE A 58 -3.28 -13.27 -2.53
N LEU A 59 -4.43 -13.05 -1.90
CA LEU A 59 -4.76 -13.61 -0.60
C LEU A 59 -5.16 -15.08 -0.74
N ASN A 60 -4.40 -15.97 -0.12
CA ASN A 60 -4.67 -17.39 -0.10
C ASN A 60 -5.86 -17.72 0.80
N GLN A 61 -6.52 -18.85 0.55
CA GLN A 61 -7.48 -19.41 1.49
C GLN A 61 -6.83 -20.53 2.32
N PRO A 62 -6.93 -20.49 3.66
CA PRO A 62 -7.55 -19.43 4.46
C PRO A 62 -6.67 -18.16 4.56
N ALA A 63 -7.32 -16.99 4.59
CA ALA A 63 -6.68 -15.68 4.66
C ALA A 63 -5.87 -15.44 5.95
N LEU A 64 -6.30 -16.09 7.03
CA LEU A 64 -5.60 -16.15 8.31
C LEU A 64 -5.39 -17.61 8.66
N THR A 65 -4.14 -17.98 8.94
CA THR A 65 -3.81 -19.28 9.52
C THR A 65 -3.88 -19.20 11.05
N LYS A 66 -4.01 -20.35 11.73
CA LYS A 66 -4.06 -20.38 13.19
C LYS A 66 -2.73 -19.86 13.76
N GLY A 67 -2.80 -18.85 14.63
CA GLY A 67 -1.60 -18.18 15.16
C GLY A 67 -0.95 -17.17 14.22
N ALA A 68 -1.58 -16.87 13.08
CA ALA A 68 -1.04 -15.94 12.09
C ALA A 68 -0.76 -14.55 12.70
N LEU A 69 0.45 -14.05 12.43
CA LEU A 69 0.87 -12.68 12.76
C LEU A 69 0.51 -11.69 11.64
N GLY A 70 0.00 -12.18 10.50
CA GLY A 70 -0.31 -11.40 9.31
C GLY A 70 -1.27 -12.16 8.38
N LEU A 71 -1.58 -11.56 7.23
CA LEU A 71 -2.40 -12.17 6.19
C LEU A 71 -1.58 -13.18 5.37
N ASN A 72 -2.23 -14.26 4.94
CA ASN A 72 -1.62 -15.32 4.14
C ASN A 72 -1.68 -14.96 2.64
N TYR A 73 -0.61 -14.36 2.12
CA TYR A 73 -0.51 -13.99 0.71
C TYR A 73 0.35 -14.99 -0.08
N ASP A 74 0.09 -15.10 -1.38
CA ASP A 74 1.02 -15.69 -2.34
C ASP A 74 2.22 -14.75 -2.55
N LEU A 75 3.17 -14.87 -1.63
CA LEU A 75 4.41 -14.09 -1.62
C LEU A 75 5.27 -14.35 -2.85
N GLY A 76 5.23 -15.56 -3.43
CA GLY A 76 6.01 -15.90 -4.62
C GLY A 76 5.59 -15.06 -5.82
N THR A 77 4.30 -15.01 -6.11
CA THR A 77 3.76 -14.19 -7.20
C THR A 77 3.98 -12.70 -6.96
N ILE A 78 3.70 -12.20 -5.75
CA ILE A 78 3.94 -10.77 -5.44
C ILE A 78 5.42 -10.41 -5.65
N LYS A 79 6.35 -11.25 -5.16
CA LYS A 79 7.79 -11.02 -5.32
C LYS A 79 8.18 -10.94 -6.80
N GLN A 80 7.72 -11.89 -7.60
CA GLN A 80 8.00 -11.95 -9.03
C GLN A 80 7.51 -10.69 -9.74
N LEU A 81 6.29 -10.24 -9.45
CA LEU A 81 5.73 -9.02 -10.06
C LEU A 81 6.53 -7.77 -9.70
N ILE A 82 6.94 -7.63 -8.43
CA ILE A 82 7.80 -6.52 -8.00
C ILE A 82 9.16 -6.58 -8.71
N ASP A 83 9.83 -7.74 -8.69
CA ASP A 83 11.16 -7.91 -9.27
C ASP A 83 11.16 -7.64 -10.78
N CYS A 84 10.17 -8.16 -11.52
CA CYS A 84 10.04 -7.92 -12.96
C CYS A 84 9.88 -6.44 -13.30
N ARG A 85 9.21 -5.65 -12.43
CA ARG A 85 9.06 -4.21 -12.63
C ARG A 85 10.30 -3.43 -12.24
N LEU A 86 10.95 -3.78 -11.15
CA LEU A 86 12.18 -3.09 -10.74
C LEU A 86 13.35 -3.39 -11.68
N ALA A 87 13.39 -4.57 -12.31
CA ALA A 87 14.38 -4.92 -13.34
C ALA A 87 14.27 -4.07 -14.62
N LYS A 88 13.11 -3.47 -14.89
CA LYS A 88 12.89 -2.51 -15.99
C LYS A 88 12.57 -1.18 -15.35
N PRO A 89 13.53 -0.28 -15.09
CA PRO A 89 13.41 0.83 -14.13
C PRO A 89 12.12 1.63 -14.35
N ARG A 90 11.06 1.18 -13.67
CA ARG A 90 9.68 1.64 -13.79
C ARG A 90 9.08 1.50 -12.40
N PRO A 91 8.36 2.52 -11.91
CA PRO A 91 7.81 2.45 -10.58
C PRO A 91 6.73 1.37 -10.50
N ILE A 92 6.55 0.85 -9.30
CA ILE A 92 5.44 -0.02 -8.95
C ILE A 92 4.83 0.43 -7.63
N ILE A 93 3.51 0.48 -7.58
CA ILE A 93 2.74 0.72 -6.38
C ILE A 93 2.27 -0.63 -5.84
N VAL A 94 2.42 -0.86 -4.55
CA VAL A 94 1.88 -2.02 -3.84
C VAL A 94 0.96 -1.50 -2.76
N GLU A 95 -0.31 -1.88 -2.83
CA GLU A 95 -1.35 -1.48 -1.89
C GLU A 95 -1.88 -2.71 -1.16
N GLY A 96 -2.06 -2.56 0.15
CA GLY A 96 -2.46 -3.68 0.98
C GLY A 96 -2.64 -3.29 2.43
N VAL A 97 -3.37 -4.11 3.17
CA VAL A 97 -3.39 -4.00 4.62
C VAL A 97 -2.10 -4.62 5.15
N SER A 98 -1.43 -3.93 6.07
CA SER A 98 -0.15 -4.39 6.65
C SER A 98 0.97 -4.58 5.62
N VAL A 99 0.99 -3.75 4.57
CA VAL A 99 1.89 -3.91 3.42
C VAL A 99 3.37 -3.93 3.81
N LEU A 100 3.80 -3.22 4.86
CA LEU A 100 5.19 -3.25 5.32
C LEU A 100 5.62 -4.62 5.81
N ARG A 101 4.70 -5.39 6.42
CA ARG A 101 4.96 -6.78 6.82
C ARG A 101 5.15 -7.65 5.59
N THR A 102 4.26 -7.52 4.61
CA THR A 102 4.36 -8.24 3.33
C THR A 102 5.71 -7.94 2.67
N LEU A 103 6.08 -6.66 2.54
CA LEU A 103 7.37 -6.28 1.94
C LEU A 103 8.57 -6.80 2.74
N GLN A 104 8.53 -6.78 4.08
CA GLN A 104 9.57 -7.35 4.92
C GLN A 104 9.74 -8.87 4.66
N GLN A 105 8.64 -9.62 4.54
CA GLN A 105 8.69 -11.05 4.22
C GLN A 105 9.30 -11.33 2.83
N LEU A 106 9.20 -10.37 1.91
CA LEU A 106 9.82 -10.43 0.59
C LEU A 106 11.28 -9.96 0.58
N GLY A 107 11.83 -9.53 1.72
CA GLY A 107 13.16 -8.92 1.82
C GLY A 107 13.24 -7.55 1.14
N LYS A 108 12.13 -6.79 1.11
CA LYS A 108 12.03 -5.48 0.47
C LYS A 108 11.62 -4.40 1.46
N ALA A 109 12.03 -3.16 1.17
CA ALA A 109 11.54 -1.96 1.81
C ALA A 109 10.98 -1.01 0.73
N PRO A 110 9.89 -0.28 1.01
CA PRO A 110 9.40 0.73 0.07
C PRO A 110 10.37 1.91 0.03
N ASP A 111 10.55 2.49 -1.15
CA ASP A 111 11.24 3.76 -1.35
C ASP A 111 10.37 4.97 -0.95
N VAL A 112 9.05 4.78 -0.97
CA VAL A 112 8.05 5.76 -0.51
C VAL A 112 6.90 5.03 0.15
N LEU A 113 6.54 5.43 1.36
CA LEU A 113 5.38 4.94 2.09
C LEU A 113 4.29 6.03 2.12
N ILE A 114 3.11 5.66 1.61
CA ILE A 114 1.89 6.45 1.71
C ILE A 114 1.01 5.80 2.77
N TYR A 115 0.62 6.55 3.80
CA TYR A 115 -0.33 6.08 4.80
C TYR A 115 -1.67 6.80 4.65
N VAL A 116 -2.72 6.01 4.45
CA VAL A 116 -4.09 6.49 4.28
C VAL A 116 -4.86 6.31 5.58
N SER A 117 -5.49 7.39 6.03
CA SER A 117 -6.36 7.40 7.21
C SER A 117 -7.74 7.96 6.87
N ASN A 118 -8.72 7.59 7.68
CA ASN A 118 -10.08 8.14 7.66
C ASN A 118 -10.54 8.29 9.12
N SER A 119 -11.35 9.30 9.43
CA SER A 119 -11.95 9.51 10.75
C SER A 119 -12.97 8.43 11.13
N CYS A 120 -13.55 7.72 10.16
CA CYS A 120 -14.58 6.70 10.37
C CYS A 120 -14.04 5.28 10.15
N VAL A 121 -13.08 4.83 10.95
CA VAL A 121 -12.59 3.44 10.88
C VAL A 121 -13.43 2.56 11.78
N HIS A 122 -14.09 1.56 11.20
CA HIS A 122 -14.80 0.54 11.97
C HIS A 122 -13.84 -0.53 12.48
N SER A 123 -14.04 -0.92 13.75
CA SER A 123 -13.41 -2.11 14.32
C SER A 123 -13.83 -3.36 13.56
N GLY A 124 -12.89 -4.26 13.29
CA GLY A 124 -13.13 -5.46 12.50
C GLY A 124 -12.36 -6.67 12.99
N ARG A 125 -12.63 -7.82 12.35
CA ARG A 125 -12.03 -9.12 12.69
C ARG A 125 -10.50 -9.14 12.66
N LEU A 126 -9.87 -8.17 11.97
CA LEU A 126 -8.43 -8.06 11.83
C LEU A 126 -7.76 -7.21 12.93
N ASP A 127 -8.51 -6.56 13.84
CA ASP A 127 -7.95 -5.55 14.74
C ASP A 127 -6.83 -6.07 15.63
N ALA A 128 -6.96 -7.27 16.20
CA ALA A 128 -5.91 -7.84 17.04
C ALA A 128 -4.60 -8.05 16.24
N MET A 129 -4.70 -8.47 14.98
CA MET A 129 -3.55 -8.61 14.08
C MET A 129 -2.99 -7.23 13.69
N LEU A 130 -3.86 -6.27 13.38
CA LEU A 130 -3.47 -4.92 12.97
C LEU A 130 -2.85 -4.12 14.10
N ASN A 131 -3.29 -4.30 15.34
CA ASN A 131 -2.67 -3.66 16.50
C ASN A 131 -1.25 -4.18 16.72
N ARG A 132 -1.02 -5.48 16.54
CA ARG A 132 0.34 -6.06 16.57
C ARG A 132 1.19 -5.57 15.41
N TYR A 133 0.60 -5.43 14.22
CA TYR A 133 1.26 -4.83 13.07
C TYR A 133 1.66 -3.38 13.34
N ASP A 134 0.75 -2.54 13.81
CA ASP A 134 1.01 -1.14 14.11
C ASP A 134 2.10 -1.00 15.18
N ALA A 135 2.08 -1.83 16.22
CA ALA A 135 3.13 -1.86 17.24
C ALA A 135 4.52 -2.23 16.67
N ALA A 136 4.58 -3.18 15.74
CA ALA A 136 5.84 -3.65 15.17
C ALA A 136 6.39 -2.75 14.06
N PHE A 137 5.51 -2.11 13.27
CA PHE A 137 5.90 -1.40 12.05
C PHE A 137 5.68 0.10 12.11
N SER A 138 4.80 0.60 12.98
CA SER A 138 4.46 2.04 13.10
C SER A 138 4.22 2.71 11.74
N PRO A 139 3.31 2.17 10.89
CA PRO A 139 3.18 2.59 9.49
C PRO A 139 2.78 4.06 9.33
N SER A 140 1.95 4.58 10.23
CA SER A 140 1.57 6.00 10.21
C SER A 140 2.77 6.89 10.49
N LEU A 141 3.58 6.59 11.51
CA LEU A 141 4.74 7.41 11.89
C LEU A 141 5.87 7.38 10.86
N ARG A 142 5.98 6.30 10.09
CA ARG A 142 7.02 6.12 9.06
C ARG A 142 6.63 6.64 7.68
N ALA A 143 5.41 7.11 7.50
CA ALA A 143 4.91 7.49 6.19
C ALA A 143 5.59 8.77 5.67
N ASP A 144 6.06 8.73 4.43
CA ASP A 144 6.54 9.92 3.72
C ASP A 144 5.36 10.82 3.31
N ILE A 145 4.21 10.20 3.03
CA ILE A 145 3.00 10.91 2.58
C ILE A 145 1.80 10.44 3.40
N HIS A 146 1.16 11.38 4.10
CA HIS A 146 -0.10 11.14 4.81
C HIS A 146 -1.29 11.62 3.99
N VAL A 147 -2.30 10.77 3.87
CA VAL A 147 -3.56 11.10 3.17
C VAL A 147 -4.74 10.81 4.09
N THR A 148 -5.40 11.86 4.56
CA THR A 148 -6.63 11.74 5.33
C THR A 148 -7.83 11.94 4.42
N LEU A 149 -8.62 10.89 4.22
CA LEU A 149 -9.84 10.93 3.44
C LEU A 149 -11.02 11.20 4.37
N ALA A 150 -11.89 12.13 3.98
CA ALA A 150 -13.19 12.34 4.59
C ALA A 150 -14.22 11.66 3.68
N HIS A 151 -14.86 10.60 4.17
CA HIS A 151 -16.02 9.99 3.54
C HIS A 151 -17.23 10.26 4.43
#